data_AF-A0A3D0D026-F1
#
_entry.id   AF-A0A3D0D026-F1
#
_cell.length_a   1.000
_cell.length_b   1.000
_cell.length_c   1.000
_cell.angle_alpha   90.00
_cell.angle_beta   90.00
_cell.angle_gamma   90.00
#
_symmetry.space_group_name_H-M   'P 1'
#
loop_
_entity.id
_entity.type
_entity.pdbx_description
1 polymer ?
#
loop_
_entity_poly.entity_id
_entity_poly.type
_entity_poly.pdbx_seq_one_letter_code
_entity_poly.pdbx_strand_id
1 'polypeptide(L)'
;MRDDPDFELVQSMVAGDSQALETLYARHGSSLLVYLVGQLGQRSLAEEVLQDVMLAAWQAAPRFRGESQVRVWLFSIARYRAINARRRRMVPPVPLEPNLLARDPCPADLVERQDRLDAIVQAMSELPDELRETLELVFFHELSGPEAAEVMGVAPGTVKSRLHRAKAALKQWLSGEETNHHEE
;
A
#
# COMPACT_ATOMS: atom_id res chain seq x y z
N MET A 1 12.71 14.44 2.78
CA MET A 1 13.91 15.22 2.46
C MET A 1 13.93 16.40 3.43
N ARG A 2 14.96 17.25 3.47
CA ARG A 2 14.95 18.39 4.44
C ARG A 2 13.98 19.50 4.07
N ASP A 3 13.60 19.58 2.80
CA ASP A 3 12.59 20.47 2.21
C ASP A 3 11.16 19.90 2.27
N ASP A 4 11.00 18.69 2.82
CA ASP A 4 9.69 18.06 3.00
C ASP A 4 8.92 18.77 4.13
N PRO A 5 7.65 19.19 3.91
CA PRO A 5 6.84 19.87 4.92
C PRO A 5 6.61 19.05 6.19
N ASP A 6 6.76 17.72 6.12
CA ASP A 6 6.62 16.83 7.27
C ASP A 6 7.96 16.60 8.01
N PHE A 7 9.09 17.08 7.48
CA PHE A 7 10.40 16.91 8.12
C PHE A 7 10.44 17.54 9.51
N GLU A 8 9.85 18.72 9.68
CA GLU A 8 9.77 19.41 10.98
C GLU A 8 8.92 18.66 11.99
N LEU A 9 7.86 17.96 11.54
CA LEU A 9 7.07 17.09 12.41
C LEU A 9 7.92 15.94 12.95
N VAL A 10 8.74 15.32 12.09
CA VAL A 10 9.66 14.26 12.54
C VAL A 10 10.70 14.79 13.52
N GLN A 11 11.24 16.00 13.33
CA GLN A 11 12.14 16.62 14.32
C GLN A 11 11.45 16.91 15.65
N SER A 12 10.19 17.34 15.62
CA SER A 12 9.40 17.60 16.83
C SER A 12 9.12 16.31 17.62
N MET A 13 8.92 15.18 16.93
CA MET A 13 8.81 13.87 17.58
C MET A 13 10.09 13.48 18.34
N VAL A 14 11.28 13.86 17.87
CA VAL A 14 12.54 13.61 18.59
C VAL A 14 12.58 14.36 19.93
N ALA A 15 11.94 15.54 19.98
CA ALA A 15 11.79 16.33 21.22
C ALA A 15 10.67 15.81 22.15
N GLY A 16 9.96 14.74 21.76
CA GLY A 16 8.87 14.15 22.54
C GLY A 16 7.50 14.78 22.31
N ASP A 17 7.32 15.56 21.24
CA ASP A 17 6.02 16.14 20.89
C ASP A 17 5.07 15.11 20.27
N SER A 18 4.09 14.63 21.04
CA SER A 18 3.08 13.68 20.56
C SER A 18 2.12 14.28 19.53
N GLN A 19 1.90 15.59 19.52
CA GLN A 19 1.02 16.25 18.54
C GLN A 19 1.59 16.16 17.13
N ALA A 20 2.93 16.16 17.00
CA ALA A 20 3.59 15.95 15.73
C ALA A 20 3.29 14.54 15.15
N LEU A 21 3.27 13.51 16.00
CA LEU A 21 2.89 12.15 15.60
C LEU A 21 1.40 12.09 15.20
N GLU A 22 0.52 12.72 15.96
CA GLU A 22 -0.92 12.81 15.63
C GLU A 22 -1.14 13.51 14.28
N THR A 23 -0.37 14.56 14.00
CA THR A 23 -0.44 15.28 12.73
C THR A 23 0.02 14.40 11.57
N LEU A 24 1.11 13.64 11.74
CA LEU A 24 1.54 12.67 10.73
C LEU A 24 0.50 11.57 10.53
N TYR A 25 -0.13 11.09 11.61
CA TYR A 25 -1.21 10.10 11.52
C TYR A 25 -2.40 10.65 10.74
N ALA A 26 -2.83 11.88 11.04
CA ALA A 26 -3.93 12.52 10.33
C ALA A 26 -3.64 12.70 8.83
N ARG A 27 -2.40 12.99 8.45
CA ARG A 27 -1.98 13.19 7.05
C ARG A 27 -1.80 11.88 6.28
N HIS A 28 -1.20 10.86 6.90
CA HIS A 28 -0.74 9.66 6.19
C HIS A 28 -1.47 8.38 6.58
N GLY A 29 -2.14 8.35 7.73
CA GLY A 29 -2.73 7.15 8.31
C GLY A 29 -3.71 6.45 7.38
N SER A 30 -4.60 7.20 6.72
CA SER A 30 -5.55 6.63 5.75
C SER A 30 -4.86 5.97 4.56
N SER A 31 -3.83 6.62 3.99
CA SER A 31 -3.07 6.06 2.87
C SER A 31 -2.27 4.83 3.26
N LEU A 32 -1.65 4.85 4.44
CA LEU A 32 -0.93 3.71 5.00
C LEU A 32 -1.89 2.55 5.31
N LEU A 33 -3.09 2.84 5.82
CA LEU A 33 -4.09 1.81 6.08
C LEU A 33 -4.53 1.13 4.79
N VAL A 34 -4.85 1.90 3.74
CA VAL A 34 -5.22 1.35 2.43
C VAL A 34 -4.11 0.45 1.88
N TYR A 35 -2.85 0.90 1.95
CA TYR A 35 -1.69 0.09 1.58
C TYR A 35 -1.62 -1.21 2.39
N LEU A 36 -1.69 -1.12 3.72
CA LEU A 36 -1.60 -2.27 4.61
C LEU A 36 -2.76 -3.26 4.41
N VAL A 37 -3.97 -2.79 4.08
CA VAL A 37 -5.09 -3.64 3.71
C VAL A 37 -4.78 -4.41 2.42
N GLY A 38 -4.24 -3.75 1.39
CA GLY A 38 -3.81 -4.41 0.16
C GLY A 38 -2.76 -5.50 0.40
N GLN A 39 -1.82 -5.23 1.32
CA GLN A 39 -0.75 -6.17 1.65
C GLN A 39 -1.21 -7.34 2.54
N LEU A 40 -2.13 -7.11 3.48
CA LEU A 40 -2.49 -8.07 4.53
C LEU A 40 -3.82 -8.79 4.27
N GLY A 41 -4.65 -8.27 3.36
CA GLY A 41 -5.96 -8.81 3.00
C GLY A 41 -7.01 -8.73 4.12
N GLN A 42 -6.69 -8.10 5.25
CA GLN A 42 -7.58 -7.99 6.41
C GLN A 42 -7.44 -6.65 7.11
N ARG A 43 -8.57 -5.95 7.22
CA ARG A 43 -8.63 -4.61 7.81
C ARG A 43 -8.22 -4.57 9.27
N SER A 44 -8.74 -5.47 10.11
CA SER A 44 -8.42 -5.49 11.54
C SER A 44 -6.91 -5.65 11.79
N LEU A 45 -6.27 -6.57 11.06
CA LEU A 45 -4.82 -6.75 11.12
C LEU A 45 -4.08 -5.53 10.56
N ALA A 46 -4.57 -4.92 9.48
CA ALA A 46 -3.97 -3.72 8.92
C ALA A 46 -4.04 -2.52 9.90
N GLU A 47 -5.12 -2.38 10.66
CA GLU A 47 -5.27 -1.35 11.69
C GLU A 47 -4.30 -1.60 12.87
N GLU A 48 -4.13 -2.85 13.30
CA GLU A 48 -3.11 -3.23 14.28
C GLU A 48 -1.70 -2.91 13.78
N VAL A 49 -1.38 -3.31 12.55
CA VAL A 49 -0.08 -3.05 11.93
C VAL A 49 0.15 -1.54 11.74
N LEU A 50 -0.88 -0.75 11.43
CA LEU A 50 -0.76 0.69 11.32
C LEU A 50 -0.34 1.34 12.64
N GLN A 51 -0.89 0.89 13.77
CA GLN A 51 -0.46 1.38 15.09
C GLN A 51 1.02 1.04 15.34
N ASP A 52 1.44 -0.17 15.00
CA ASP A 52 2.85 -0.60 15.05
C ASP A 52 3.75 0.25 14.14
N VAL A 53 3.26 0.69 12.98
CA VAL A 53 3.96 1.60 12.06
C VAL A 53 4.18 2.96 12.71
N MET A 54 3.15 3.54 13.31
CA MET A 54 3.27 4.85 13.98
C MET A 54 4.21 4.79 15.17
N LEU A 55 4.13 3.73 15.98
CA LEU A 55 5.07 3.51 17.09
C LEU A 55 6.51 3.31 16.58
N ALA A 56 6.69 2.56 15.50
CA ALA A 56 8.00 2.36 14.89
C ALA A 56 8.56 3.67 14.32
N ALA A 57 7.72 4.50 13.70
CA ALA A 57 8.09 5.83 13.21
C ALA A 57 8.56 6.72 14.37
N TRP A 58 7.83 6.74 15.49
CA TRP A 58 8.25 7.44 16.71
C TRP A 58 9.64 7.00 17.19
N GLN A 59 9.87 5.69 17.31
CA GLN A 59 11.15 5.14 17.77
C GLN A 59 12.29 5.35 16.77
N ALA A 60 11.97 5.46 15.48
CA ALA A 60 12.94 5.64 14.40
C ALA A 60 13.20 7.11 14.07
N ALA A 61 12.37 8.05 14.53
CA ALA A 61 12.51 9.47 14.26
C ALA A 61 13.91 10.04 14.54
N PRO A 62 14.62 9.68 15.63
CA PRO A 62 15.97 10.18 15.88
C PRO A 62 17.01 9.75 14.83
N ARG A 63 16.71 8.69 14.05
CA ARG A 63 17.59 8.17 12.99
C ARG A 63 17.23 8.70 11.62
N PHE A 64 16.09 9.39 11.46
CA PHE A 64 15.66 9.92 10.18
C PHE A 64 16.49 11.17 9.82
N ARG A 65 17.27 11.06 8.74
CA ARG A 65 18.21 12.12 8.31
C ARG A 65 17.63 13.05 7.24
N GLY A 66 16.41 12.79 6.78
CA GLY A 66 15.80 13.52 5.65
C GLY A 66 16.46 13.18 4.32
N GLU A 67 16.92 11.94 4.14
CA GLU A 67 17.49 11.44 2.88
C GLU A 67 16.38 11.07 1.86
N SER A 68 15.19 10.75 2.35
CA SER A 68 13.98 10.55 1.53
C SER A 68 12.80 11.31 2.13
N GLN A 69 11.72 11.48 1.36
CA GLN A 69 10.48 12.08 1.86
C GLN A 69 9.92 11.28 3.04
N VAL A 70 9.32 11.97 4.00
CA VAL A 70 8.72 11.37 5.20
C VAL A 70 7.67 10.34 4.81
N ARG A 71 6.87 10.64 3.78
CA ARG A 71 5.91 9.68 3.22
C ARG A 71 6.60 8.39 2.77
N VAL A 72 7.66 8.48 1.98
CA VAL A 72 8.42 7.32 1.47
C VAL A 72 8.99 6.51 2.64
N TRP A 73 9.58 7.19 3.62
CA TRP A 73 10.08 6.56 4.83
C TRP A 73 8.99 5.83 5.64
N LEU A 74 7.80 6.41 5.79
CA LEU A 74 6.66 5.77 6.44
C LEU A 74 6.19 4.52 5.69
N PHE A 75 6.12 4.58 4.36
CA PHE A 75 5.78 3.41 3.54
C PHE A 75 6.83 2.29 3.65
N SER A 76 8.12 2.63 3.76
CA SER A 76 9.18 1.65 4.03
C SER A 76 9.00 0.94 5.37
N ILE A 77 8.63 1.69 6.43
CA ILE A 77 8.29 1.11 7.74
C ILE A 77 7.05 0.21 7.62
N ALA A 78 5.99 0.68 6.96
CA ALA A 78 4.75 -0.06 6.75
C ALA A 78 4.98 -1.39 6.03
N ARG A 79 5.75 -1.37 4.95
CA ARG A 79 6.13 -2.57 4.20
C ARG A 79 6.86 -3.58 5.08
N TYR A 80 7.86 -3.12 5.83
CA TYR A 80 8.61 -4.00 6.74
C TYR A 80 7.70 -4.65 7.79
N ARG A 81 6.78 -3.88 8.37
CA ARG A 81 5.80 -4.39 9.34
C ARG A 81 4.81 -5.37 8.70
N ALA A 82 4.31 -5.09 7.50
CA ALA A 82 3.42 -5.99 6.76
C ALA A 82 4.08 -7.33 6.44
N ILE A 83 5.33 -7.33 5.95
CA ILE A 83 6.12 -8.54 5.68
C ILE A 83 6.27 -9.37 6.96
N ASN A 84 6.57 -8.73 8.09
CA ASN A 84 6.70 -9.43 9.37
C ASN A 84 5.37 -10.01 9.87
N ALA A 85 4.26 -9.27 9.74
CA ALA A 85 2.94 -9.74 10.09
C ALA A 85 2.52 -10.96 9.23
N ARG A 86 2.78 -10.93 7.92
CA ARG A 86 2.58 -12.07 7.02
C ARG A 86 3.38 -13.30 7.46
N ARG A 87 4.67 -13.14 7.78
CA ARG A 87 5.51 -14.27 8.25
C ARG A 87 4.99 -14.91 9.53
N ARG A 88 4.51 -14.10 10.49
CA ARG A 88 3.94 -14.59 11.75
C ARG A 88 2.66 -15.43 11.53
N ARG A 89 1.89 -15.14 10.49
CA ARG A 89 0.70 -15.91 10.08
C ARG A 89 1.00 -17.24 9.41
N MET A 90 2.22 -17.50 8.96
CA MET A 90 2.59 -18.80 8.37
C MET A 90 2.70 -19.92 9.44
N VAL A 91 2.38 -19.62 10.71
CA VAL A 91 2.13 -20.58 11.78
C VAL A 91 0.61 -20.70 11.95
N PRO A 92 -0.03 -21.88 11.74
CA PRO A 92 -1.49 -22.00 11.60
C PRO A 92 -2.24 -21.82 12.93
N PRO A 93 -3.54 -21.37 12.95
CA PRO A 93 -4.60 -21.90 12.08
C PRO A 93 -5.65 -20.92 11.48
N VAL A 94 -6.45 -21.53 10.58
CA VAL A 94 -7.77 -21.19 9.99
C VAL A 94 -7.77 -20.48 8.61
N PRO A 95 -8.51 -21.01 7.60
CA PRO A 95 -8.62 -20.40 6.27
C PRO A 95 -9.39 -19.08 6.35
N LEU A 96 -8.87 -18.06 5.68
CA LEU A 96 -9.43 -16.73 5.62
C LEU A 96 -10.22 -16.62 4.31
N GLU A 97 -11.49 -16.21 4.42
CA GLU A 97 -12.28 -15.82 3.25
C GLU A 97 -11.63 -14.61 2.55
N PRO A 98 -11.77 -14.47 1.22
CA PRO A 98 -11.24 -13.34 0.49
C PRO A 98 -12.00 -12.08 0.91
N ASN A 99 -11.38 -11.25 1.76
CA ASN A 99 -11.91 -9.93 2.04
C ASN A 99 -11.47 -9.02 0.88
N LEU A 100 -12.29 -9.00 -0.16
CA LEU A 100 -12.22 -8.02 -1.25
C LEU A 100 -12.28 -6.62 -0.62
N LEU A 101 -11.49 -5.70 -1.18
CA LEU A 101 -11.40 -4.31 -0.79
C LEU A 101 -12.80 -3.69 -0.60
N ALA A 102 -13.30 -3.64 0.63
CA ALA A 102 -14.56 -2.98 0.94
C ALA A 102 -14.37 -1.47 0.78
N ARG A 103 -14.68 -0.99 -0.42
CA ARG A 103 -14.84 0.42 -0.75
C ARG A 103 -16.31 0.71 -0.55
N ASP A 104 -16.69 1.48 0.49
CA ASP A 104 -18.08 1.91 0.67
C ASP A 104 -18.54 2.73 -0.55
N PRO A 105 -19.57 2.30 -1.32
CA PRO A 105 -20.12 3.09 -2.41
C PRO A 105 -21.37 3.88 -1.95
N CYS A 106 -21.53 5.10 -2.45
CA CYS A 106 -22.72 5.96 -2.32
C CYS A 106 -23.38 6.10 -3.72
N PRO A 107 -24.72 6.06 -3.86
CA PRO A 107 -25.47 5.59 -5.04
C PRO A 107 -25.69 6.71 -6.09
N ALA A 108 -26.03 6.53 -7.38
CA ALA A 108 -26.71 5.46 -8.11
C ALA A 108 -26.40 5.49 -9.63
N ASP A 109 -25.15 5.75 -10.04
CA ASP A 109 -24.66 5.62 -11.44
C ASP A 109 -23.72 4.39 -11.59
N LEU A 110 -23.89 3.40 -10.70
CA LEU A 110 -22.80 2.57 -10.19
C LEU A 110 -22.64 1.20 -10.82
N VAL A 111 -23.62 0.63 -11.52
CA VAL A 111 -23.58 -0.82 -11.85
C VAL A 111 -22.46 -1.18 -12.84
N GLU A 112 -22.42 -0.55 -14.01
CA GLU A 112 -21.36 -0.82 -15.02
C GLU A 112 -19.95 -0.41 -14.52
N ARG A 113 -19.90 0.61 -13.67
CA ARG A 113 -18.65 1.08 -13.04
C ARG A 113 -18.17 0.15 -11.93
N GLN A 114 -19.10 -0.46 -11.20
CA GLN A 114 -18.83 -1.42 -10.13
C GLN A 114 -18.34 -2.73 -10.74
N ASP A 115 -19.00 -3.25 -11.78
CA ASP A 115 -18.58 -4.48 -12.46
C ASP A 115 -17.15 -4.35 -12.99
N ARG A 116 -16.82 -3.19 -13.58
CA ARG A 116 -15.45 -2.91 -14.06
C ARG A 116 -14.44 -2.76 -12.93
N LEU A 117 -14.82 -2.18 -11.81
CA LEU A 117 -13.95 -2.06 -10.64
C LEU A 117 -13.71 -3.43 -9.99
N ASP A 118 -14.73 -4.27 -9.91
CA ASP A 118 -14.66 -5.62 -9.35
C ASP A 118 -13.78 -6.51 -10.25
N ALA A 119 -13.92 -6.40 -11.58
CA ALA A 119 -13.01 -7.03 -12.54
C ALA A 119 -11.55 -6.58 -12.33
N ILE A 120 -11.30 -5.28 -12.15
CA ILE A 120 -9.94 -4.79 -11.87
C ILE A 120 -9.40 -5.31 -10.54
N VAL A 121 -10.23 -5.35 -9.49
CA VAL A 121 -9.84 -5.89 -8.17
C VAL A 121 -9.51 -7.37 -8.28
N GLN A 122 -10.32 -8.15 -9.01
CA GLN A 122 -10.07 -9.56 -9.25
C GLN A 122 -8.78 -9.76 -10.06
N ALA A 123 -8.59 -9.01 -11.15
CA ALA A 123 -7.36 -9.04 -11.95
C ALA A 123 -6.11 -8.75 -11.11
N MET A 124 -6.20 -7.77 -10.21
CA MET A 124 -5.13 -7.42 -9.28
C MET A 124 -4.84 -8.54 -8.28
N SER A 125 -5.87 -9.30 -7.88
CA SER A 125 -5.74 -10.44 -6.96
C SER A 125 -4.99 -11.63 -7.55
N GLU A 126 -5.03 -11.79 -8.87
CA GLU A 126 -4.29 -12.82 -9.62
C GLU A 126 -2.81 -12.46 -9.88
N LEU A 127 -2.42 -11.19 -9.68
CA LEU A 127 -1.04 -10.78 -9.86
C LEU A 127 -0.14 -11.32 -8.74
N PRO A 128 1.10 -11.74 -9.07
CA PRO A 128 2.13 -11.95 -8.07
C PRO A 128 2.28 -10.74 -7.15
N ASP A 129 2.49 -10.99 -5.85
CA ASP A 129 2.53 -9.97 -4.80
C ASP A 129 3.43 -8.79 -5.16
N GLU A 130 4.63 -9.03 -5.70
CA GLU A 130 5.57 -7.95 -6.02
C GLU A 130 5.09 -7.09 -7.19
N LEU A 131 4.32 -7.64 -8.13
CA LEU A 131 3.75 -6.88 -9.25
C LEU A 131 2.59 -6.01 -8.78
N ARG A 132 1.71 -6.58 -7.96
CA ARG A 132 0.59 -5.89 -7.32
C ARG A 132 1.06 -4.75 -6.43
N GLU A 133 2.00 -5.02 -5.53
CA GLU A 133 2.62 -4.02 -4.64
C GLU A 133 3.25 -2.88 -5.45
N THR A 134 3.94 -3.19 -6.56
CA THR A 134 4.53 -2.15 -7.42
C THR A 134 3.45 -1.26 -8.04
N LEU A 135 2.32 -1.83 -8.48
CA LEU A 135 1.19 -1.05 -9.01
C LEU A 135 0.52 -0.20 -7.93
N GLU A 136 0.28 -0.76 -6.75
CA GLU A 136 -0.33 -0.05 -5.61
C GLU A 136 0.50 1.19 -5.24
N LEU A 137 1.81 1.02 -5.02
CA LEU A 137 2.68 2.12 -4.63
C LEU A 137 2.69 3.24 -5.68
N VAL A 138 2.73 2.90 -6.96
CA VAL A 138 2.87 3.90 -8.05
C VAL A 138 1.55 4.53 -8.44
N PHE A 139 0.45 3.77 -8.52
CA PHE A 139 -0.83 4.27 -9.04
C PHE A 139 -1.83 4.65 -7.96
N PHE A 140 -1.84 3.95 -6.81
CA PHE A 140 -2.80 4.22 -5.73
C PHE A 140 -2.22 5.16 -4.69
N HIS A 141 -0.90 5.06 -4.46
CA HIS A 141 -0.18 5.94 -3.54
C HIS A 141 0.67 6.99 -4.25
N GLU A 142 0.60 7.05 -5.59
CA GLU A 142 1.22 8.10 -6.41
C GLU A 142 2.73 8.29 -6.15
N LEU A 143 3.42 7.24 -5.68
CA LEU A 143 4.87 7.29 -5.53
C LEU A 143 5.53 7.21 -6.89
N SER A 144 6.58 8.01 -7.10
CA SER A 144 7.39 7.89 -8.30
C SER A 144 8.10 6.53 -8.35
N GLY A 145 8.53 6.12 -9.56
CA GLY A 145 9.27 4.87 -9.73
C GLY A 145 10.48 4.72 -8.80
N PRO A 146 11.33 5.76 -8.63
CA PRO A 146 12.43 5.73 -7.66
C PRO A 146 11.99 5.62 -6.20
N GLU A 147 10.93 6.33 -5.79
CA GLU A 147 10.42 6.27 -4.41
C GLU A 147 9.82 4.90 -4.09
N ALA A 148 9.04 4.33 -5.02
CA ALA A 148 8.55 2.96 -4.88
C ALA A 148 9.71 1.96 -4.79
N ALA A 149 10.81 2.18 -5.53
CA ALA A 149 12.00 1.34 -5.47
C ALA A 149 12.66 1.40 -4.09
N GLU A 150 12.72 2.58 -3.48
CA GLU A 150 13.20 2.78 -2.10
C GLU A 150 12.33 2.02 -1.10
N VAL A 151 11.01 2.18 -1.16
CA VAL A 151 10.04 1.47 -0.30
C VAL A 151 10.24 -0.04 -0.41
N MET A 152 10.35 -0.55 -1.64
CA MET A 152 10.46 -1.98 -1.91
C MET A 152 11.87 -2.54 -1.63
N GLY A 153 12.89 -1.70 -1.46
CA GLY A 153 14.29 -2.11 -1.32
C GLY A 153 14.86 -2.76 -2.60
N VAL A 154 14.49 -2.26 -3.78
CA VAL A 154 14.95 -2.79 -5.09
C VAL A 154 15.55 -1.68 -5.96
N ALA A 155 16.23 -2.05 -7.05
CA ALA A 155 16.73 -1.08 -8.01
C ALA A 155 15.58 -0.41 -8.80
N PRO A 156 15.66 0.89 -9.17
CA PRO A 156 14.62 1.59 -9.94
C PRO A 156 14.25 0.91 -11.28
N GLY A 157 15.22 0.29 -11.95
CA GLY A 157 14.97 -0.50 -13.17
C GLY A 157 14.04 -1.71 -12.94
N THR A 158 14.04 -2.26 -11.72
CA THR A 158 13.14 -3.36 -11.30
C THR A 158 11.71 -2.88 -11.21
N VAL A 159 11.47 -1.68 -10.68
CA VAL A 159 10.13 -1.08 -10.64
C VAL A 159 9.59 -0.92 -12.06
N LYS A 160 10.39 -0.37 -12.98
CA LYS A 160 9.97 -0.24 -14.39
C LYS A 160 9.61 -1.59 -15.03
N SER A 161 10.42 -2.62 -14.82
CA SER A 161 10.15 -3.94 -15.40
C SER A 161 8.97 -4.64 -14.73
N ARG A 162 8.74 -4.45 -13.43
CA ARG A 162 7.55 -4.93 -12.72
C ARG A 162 6.29 -4.23 -13.21
N LEU A 163 6.28 -2.91 -13.32
CA LEU A 163 5.15 -2.15 -13.87
C LEU A 163 4.77 -2.61 -15.28
N HIS A 164 5.76 -2.81 -16.15
CA HIS A 164 5.52 -3.32 -17.51
C HIS A 164 4.83 -4.69 -17.48
N ARG A 165 5.35 -5.64 -16.68
CA ARG A 165 4.77 -6.98 -16.54
C ARG A 165 3.38 -6.95 -15.93
N ALA A 166 3.18 -6.14 -14.90
CA ALA A 166 1.90 -6.02 -14.20
C ALA A 166 0.82 -5.47 -15.15
N LYS A 167 1.12 -4.41 -15.92
CA LYS A 167 0.19 -3.87 -16.94
C LYS A 167 -0.13 -4.88 -18.04
N ALA A 168 0.88 -5.64 -18.49
CA ALA A 168 0.67 -6.67 -19.51
C ALA A 168 -0.26 -7.79 -19.00
N ALA A 169 -0.05 -8.25 -17.76
CA ALA A 169 -0.90 -9.25 -17.12
C ALA A 169 -2.35 -8.75 -16.92
N LEU A 170 -2.52 -7.53 -16.42
CA LEU A 170 -3.86 -6.92 -16.28
C LEU A 170 -4.57 -6.79 -17.63
N LYS A 171 -3.86 -6.35 -18.68
CA LYS A 171 -4.43 -6.25 -20.02
C LYS A 171 -4.90 -7.60 -20.54
N GLN A 172 -4.09 -8.64 -20.37
CA GLN A 172 -4.41 -9.99 -20.82
C GLN A 172 -5.67 -10.54 -20.10
N TRP A 173 -5.74 -10.33 -18.78
CA TRP A 173 -6.87 -10.76 -17.98
C TRP A 173 -8.17 -10.06 -18.38
N LEU A 174 -8.14 -8.73 -18.49
CA LEU A 174 -9.30 -7.93 -18.90
C LEU A 174 -9.76 -8.27 -20.34
N SER A 175 -8.83 -8.50 -21.27
CA SER A 175 -9.19 -8.90 -22.64
C SER A 175 -9.76 -10.33 -22.73
N GLY A 176 -9.43 -11.21 -21.78
CA GLY A 176 -9.95 -12.58 -21.73
C GLY A 176 -11.37 -12.65 -21.17
N GLU A 177 -11.72 -11.76 -20.24
CA GLU A 177 -13.10 -11.61 -19.75
C GLU A 177 -14.03 -10.99 -20.80
N GLU A 178 -13.56 -9.98 -21.55
CA GLU A 178 -14.34 -9.36 -22.63
C GLU A 178 -14.80 -10.39 -23.69
N THR A 179 -13.98 -11.42 -23.95
CA THR A 179 -14.34 -12.54 -24.84
C THR A 179 -15.30 -13.55 -24.21
N ASN A 180 -15.25 -13.78 -22.90
CA ASN A 180 -16.15 -14.73 -22.22
C ASN A 180 -17.54 -14.14 -21.95
N HIS A 181 -17.67 -12.82 -21.77
CA HIS A 181 -18.97 -12.15 -21.55
C HIS A 181 -19.79 -11.90 -22.83
N HIS A 182 -19.24 -12.14 -24.03
CA HIS A 182 -19.97 -11.99 -25.30
C HIS A 182 -20.61 -13.29 -25.83
N GLU A 183 -20.44 -14.42 -25.13
CA GLU A 183 -20.95 -15.74 -25.56
C GLU A 183 -22.11 -16.30 -24.72
N GLU A 184 -22.63 -15.56 -23.73
CA GLU A 184 -23.85 -15.89 -22.95
C GLU A 184 -25.03 -14.97 -23.29
#